data_AF-D1B4I9-F1
#
_entry.id   AF-D1B4I9-F1
#
_cell.length_a   1.000
_cell.length_b   1.000
_cell.length_c   1.000
_cell.angle_alpha   90.00
_cell.angle_beta   90.00
_cell.angle_gamma   90.00
#
_symmetry.space_group_name_H-M   'P 1'
#
loop_
_entity.id
_entity.type
_entity.pdbx_description
1 polymer ?
#
loop_
_entity_poly.entity_id
_entity_poly.type
_entity_poly.pdbx_seq_one_letter_code
_entity_poly.pdbx_strand_id
1 'polypeptide(L)'
;MKLHLTSNCIVIKIAENSPFFLHVKTFLMQKLSRSFCINQTLINLYNPLESEKRKAFLTRVYTICAHISQTQNPSFLEKLLLSYDKPIKIVHQTSKPIKHVHTLRHFYTLLNAHHEETLHVIRKKYLHLIKQYHPDHLQNENETMRKRHLERFYQIQEAYTTIRAEKTKPLVA
;
A
#
# COMPACT_ATOMS: atom_id res chain seq x y z
N MET A 1 15.72 -1.55 1.19
CA MET A 1 14.68 -2.03 2.12
C MET A 1 15.06 -1.58 3.53
N LYS A 2 14.11 -1.18 4.37
CA LYS A 2 14.35 -0.81 5.77
C LYS A 2 13.38 -1.53 6.68
N LEU A 3 13.85 -1.99 7.83
CA LEU A 3 13.06 -2.69 8.84
C LEU A 3 12.99 -1.84 10.11
N HIS A 4 11.78 -1.64 10.63
CA HIS A 4 11.53 -0.85 11.82
C HIS A 4 10.64 -1.63 12.79
N LEU A 5 10.97 -1.56 14.07
CA LEU A 5 10.13 -2.08 15.15
C LEU A 5 9.50 -0.90 15.88
N THR A 6 8.17 -0.92 16.02
CA THR A 6 7.40 0.05 16.81
C THR A 6 6.78 -0.65 18.03
N SER A 7 6.18 0.11 18.94
CA SER A 7 5.44 -0.47 20.08
C SER A 7 4.36 -1.45 19.62
N ASN A 8 3.65 -1.12 18.54
CA ASN A 8 2.41 -1.81 18.14
C ASN A 8 2.54 -2.69 16.90
N CYS A 9 3.64 -2.58 16.13
CA CYS A 9 3.82 -3.36 14.89
C CYS A 9 5.28 -3.42 14.42
N ILE A 10 5.56 -4.41 13.58
CA ILE A 10 6.77 -4.51 12.78
C ILE A 10 6.49 -3.87 11.42
N VAL A 11 7.35 -2.97 10.96
CA VAL A 11 7.18 -2.24 9.70
C VAL A 11 8.35 -2.54 8.77
N ILE A 12 8.04 -3.10 7.60
CA ILE A 12 8.98 -3.35 6.51
C ILE A 12 8.72 -2.30 5.43
N LYS A 13 9.69 -1.43 5.20
CA LYS A 13 9.64 -0.40 4.15
C LYS A 13 10.40 -0.89 2.93
N ILE A 14 9.70 -1.08 1.82
CA ILE A 14 10.27 -1.60 0.57
C ILE A 14 9.92 -0.64 -0.57
N ALA A 15 10.90 -0.27 -1.39
CA ALA A 15 10.64 0.51 -2.60
C ALA A 15 9.87 -0.35 -3.63
N GLU A 16 8.94 0.24 -4.37
CA GLU A 16 8.07 -0.53 -5.28
C GLU A 16 8.86 -1.24 -6.40
N ASN A 17 9.90 -0.59 -6.92
CA ASN A 17 10.79 -1.16 -7.93
C ASN A 17 11.84 -2.13 -7.34
N SER A 18 11.75 -2.44 -6.04
CA SER A 18 12.68 -3.35 -5.41
C SER A 18 12.37 -4.79 -5.82
N PRO A 19 13.37 -5.58 -6.24
CA PRO A 19 13.17 -7.01 -6.54
C PRO A 19 12.67 -7.81 -5.33
N PHE A 20 12.89 -7.30 -4.11
CA PHE A 20 12.43 -7.92 -2.88
C PHE A 20 10.93 -7.74 -2.64
N PHE A 21 10.29 -6.73 -3.25
CA PHE A 21 8.88 -6.42 -2.96
C PHE A 21 7.97 -7.58 -3.34
N LEU A 22 8.10 -8.10 -4.56
CA LEU A 22 7.29 -9.22 -5.03
C LEU A 22 7.53 -10.46 -4.18
N HIS A 23 8.79 -10.75 -3.82
CA HIS A 23 9.13 -11.91 -3.01
C HIS A 23 8.50 -11.85 -1.61
N VAL A 24 8.63 -10.71 -0.93
CA VAL A 24 8.07 -10.52 0.42
C VAL A 24 6.53 -10.53 0.37
N LYS A 25 5.93 -9.88 -0.64
CA LYS A 25 4.47 -9.90 -0.86
C LYS A 25 3.95 -11.31 -1.08
N THR A 26 4.57 -12.07 -1.99
CA THR A 26 4.18 -13.46 -2.30
C THR A 26 4.31 -14.35 -1.08
N PHE A 27 5.40 -14.22 -0.31
CA PHE A 27 5.56 -14.99 0.92
C PHE A 27 4.44 -14.69 1.92
N LEU A 28 4.15 -13.43 2.22
CA LEU A 28 3.09 -13.07 3.16
C LEU A 28 1.72 -13.55 2.68
N MET A 29 1.39 -13.37 1.40
CA MET A 29 0.07 -13.72 0.87
C MET A 29 -0.16 -15.23 0.74
N GLN A 30 0.89 -16.02 0.46
CA GLN A 30 0.75 -17.46 0.18
C GLN A 30 1.19 -18.36 1.34
N LYS A 31 2.09 -17.90 2.22
CA LYS A 31 2.72 -18.75 3.25
C LYS A 31 2.31 -18.38 4.67
N LEU A 32 1.76 -17.18 4.88
CA LEU A 32 1.20 -16.76 6.17
C LEU A 32 -0.29 -16.47 6.01
N SER A 33 -1.09 -17.06 6.90
CA SER A 33 -2.50 -16.76 7.00
C SER A 33 -2.76 -15.34 7.51
N ARG A 34 -3.99 -14.84 7.35
CA ARG A 34 -4.42 -13.51 7.84
C ARG A 34 -3.63 -12.33 7.25
N SER A 35 -3.23 -12.46 5.99
CA SER A 35 -2.66 -11.39 5.18
C SER A 35 -3.75 -10.66 4.39
N PHE A 36 -3.75 -9.33 4.43
CA PHE A 36 -4.65 -8.51 3.64
C PHE A 36 -4.03 -7.14 3.32
N CYS A 37 -4.52 -6.47 2.27
CA CYS A 37 -4.05 -5.16 1.88
C CYS A 37 -5.04 -4.07 2.31
N ILE A 38 -4.56 -2.99 2.94
CA ILE A 38 -5.32 -1.76 3.20
C ILE A 38 -4.50 -0.58 2.67
N ASN A 39 -5.08 0.26 1.80
CA ASN A 39 -4.43 1.47 1.28
C ASN A 39 -2.98 1.21 0.81
N GLN A 40 -2.79 0.21 -0.05
CA GLN A 40 -1.46 -0.22 -0.57
C GLN A 40 -0.47 -0.71 0.51
N THR A 41 -0.89 -0.88 1.76
CA THR A 41 -0.09 -1.48 2.83
C THR A 41 -0.53 -2.93 3.00
N LEU A 42 0.40 -3.87 2.82
CA LEU A 42 0.15 -5.28 3.12
C LEU A 42 0.34 -5.51 4.62
N ILE A 43 -0.71 -6.00 5.27
CA ILE A 43 -0.75 -6.25 6.70
C ILE A 43 -0.90 -7.75 6.92
N ASN A 44 -0.09 -8.31 7.80
CA ASN A 44 -0.21 -9.69 8.24
C ASN A 44 -0.37 -9.75 9.77
N LEU A 45 -1.52 -10.27 10.20
CA LEU A 45 -1.84 -10.44 11.62
C LEU A 45 -1.20 -11.72 12.17
N TYR A 46 -1.05 -11.77 13.49
CA TYR A 46 -0.47 -12.93 14.15
C TYR A 46 -1.40 -14.15 14.12
N ASN A 47 -0.78 -15.30 13.91
CA ASN A 47 -1.35 -16.62 14.07
C ASN A 47 -0.36 -17.50 14.86
N PRO A 48 -0.73 -18.01 16.05
CA PRO A 48 0.13 -18.84 16.87
C PRO A 48 0.67 -20.10 16.17
N LEU A 49 -0.12 -20.69 15.27
CA LEU A 49 0.25 -21.90 14.53
C LEU A 49 1.38 -21.65 13.51
N GLU A 50 1.68 -20.39 13.21
CA GLU A 50 2.67 -19.99 12.21
C GLU A 50 3.89 -19.28 12.84
N SER A 51 4.05 -19.37 14.16
CA SER A 51 5.10 -18.66 14.91
C SER A 51 6.51 -18.91 14.35
N GLU A 52 6.86 -20.16 14.07
CA GLU A 52 8.18 -20.52 13.53
C GLU A 52 8.40 -20.02 12.10
N LYS A 53 7.38 -20.14 11.22
CA LYS A 53 7.42 -19.58 9.86
C LYS A 53 7.60 -18.06 9.89
N ARG A 54 6.92 -17.40 10.83
CA ARG A 54 6.96 -15.95 11.01
C ARG A 54 8.32 -15.48 11.52
N LYS A 55 8.92 -16.16 12.51
CA LYS A 55 10.28 -15.89 12.97
C LYS A 55 11.30 -16.09 11.84
N ALA A 56 11.21 -17.21 11.11
CA ALA A 56 12.09 -17.48 9.98
C ALA A 56 12.00 -16.40 8.89
N PHE A 57 10.78 -15.93 8.59
CA PHE A 57 10.55 -14.79 7.69
C PHE A 57 11.24 -13.51 8.20
N LEU A 58 11.03 -13.15 9.46
CA LEU A 58 11.63 -11.95 10.06
C LEU A 58 13.16 -12.02 10.07
N THR A 59 13.74 -13.17 10.41
CA THR A 59 15.19 -13.40 10.33
C THR A 59 15.69 -13.17 8.92
N ARG A 60 15.03 -13.73 7.90
CA ARG A 60 15.44 -13.57 6.50
C ARG A 60 15.35 -12.12 6.03
N VAL A 61 14.28 -11.40 6.39
CA VAL A 61 14.13 -9.97 6.10
C VAL A 61 15.23 -9.15 6.79
N TYR A 62 15.55 -9.46 8.05
CA TYR A 62 16.65 -8.83 8.77
C TYR A 62 17.99 -9.07 8.08
N THR A 63 18.32 -10.30 7.71
CA THR A 63 19.58 -10.63 7.04
C THR A 63 19.74 -9.87 5.72
N ILE A 64 18.66 -9.76 4.94
CA ILE A 64 18.66 -8.94 3.71
C ILE A 64 18.89 -7.46 4.06
N CYS A 65 18.22 -6.91 5.07
CA CYS A 65 18.44 -5.52 5.50
C CYS A 65 19.90 -5.28 5.94
N ALA A 66 20.44 -6.16 6.78
CA ALA A 66 21.80 -6.06 7.29
C ALA A 66 22.86 -6.15 6.19
N HIS A 67 22.63 -7.01 5.19
CA HIS A 67 23.48 -7.11 4.00
C HIS A 67 23.44 -5.83 3.16
N ILE A 68 22.23 -5.30 2.88
CA ILE A 68 22.06 -4.06 2.09
C ILE A 68 22.69 -2.86 2.79
N SER A 69 22.53 -2.73 4.11
CA SER A 69 23.06 -1.60 4.87
C SER A 69 24.51 -1.78 5.29
N GLN A 70 25.12 -2.95 5.05
CA GLN A 70 26.46 -3.32 5.51
C GLN A 70 26.64 -3.16 7.03
N THR A 71 25.56 -3.33 7.80
CA THR A 71 25.57 -3.18 9.26
C THR A 71 24.86 -4.36 9.91
N GLN A 72 25.47 -4.98 10.91
CA GLN A 72 24.81 -5.99 11.73
C GLN A 72 24.44 -5.41 13.10
N ASN A 73 23.19 -5.64 13.52
CA ASN A 73 22.70 -5.27 14.83
C ASN A 73 21.98 -6.48 15.49
N PRO A 74 22.74 -7.37 16.15
CA PRO A 74 22.17 -8.57 16.76
C PRO A 74 21.15 -8.25 17.87
N SER A 75 21.37 -7.17 18.63
CA SER A 75 20.41 -6.72 19.66
C SER A 75 19.05 -6.32 19.08
N PHE A 76 19.04 -5.78 17.86
CA PHE A 76 17.81 -5.47 17.14
C PHE A 76 17.12 -6.74 16.66
N LEU A 77 17.88 -7.72 16.14
CA LEU A 77 17.32 -9.01 15.73
C LEU A 77 16.65 -9.73 16.91
N GLU A 78 17.28 -9.75 18.08
CA GLU A 78 16.69 -10.33 19.28
C GLU A 78 15.36 -9.65 19.64
N LYS A 79 15.34 -8.31 19.72
CA LYS A 79 14.10 -7.54 19.98
C LYS A 79 13.01 -7.77 18.94
N LEU A 80 13.40 -7.91 17.67
CA LEU A 80 12.50 -8.21 16.56
C LEU A 80 11.86 -9.60 16.74
N LEU A 81 12.66 -10.60 17.08
CA LEU A 81 12.20 -11.98 17.30
C LEU A 81 11.38 -12.13 18.57
N LEU A 82 11.60 -11.31 19.60
CA LEU A 82 10.73 -11.21 20.77
C LEU A 82 9.39 -10.54 20.46
N SER A 83 9.33 -9.72 19.41
CA SER A 83 8.13 -9.00 18.97
C SER A 83 7.41 -9.69 17.82
N TYR A 84 7.67 -10.97 17.56
CA TYR A 84 7.18 -11.69 16.40
C TYR A 84 5.65 -11.76 16.34
N ASP A 85 4.99 -11.77 17.49
CA ASP A 85 3.53 -11.78 17.65
C ASP A 85 2.85 -10.46 17.25
N LYS A 86 3.63 -9.39 17.01
CA LYS A 86 3.08 -8.12 16.57
C LYS A 86 2.67 -8.17 15.09
N PRO A 87 1.65 -7.39 14.68
CA PRO A 87 1.30 -7.23 13.27
C PRO A 87 2.50 -6.81 12.42
N ILE A 88 2.66 -7.42 11.25
CA ILE A 88 3.67 -7.03 10.26
C ILE A 88 2.99 -6.16 9.22
N LYS A 89 3.57 -4.99 8.95
CA LYS A 89 3.11 -4.05 7.93
C LYS A 89 4.20 -3.87 6.88
N ILE A 90 3.86 -4.10 5.62
CA ILE A 90 4.72 -3.75 4.49
C ILE A 90 4.21 -2.46 3.91
N VAL A 91 5.04 -1.43 4.02
CA VAL A 91 4.74 -0.08 3.53
C VAL A 91 5.61 0.17 2.31
N HIS A 92 4.98 0.64 1.24
CA HIS A 92 5.70 1.08 0.07
C HIS A 92 6.49 2.35 0.39
N GLN A 93 7.81 2.30 0.18
CA GLN A 93 8.59 3.50 -0.03
C GLN A 93 8.35 3.92 -1.48
N THR A 94 7.24 4.62 -1.70
CA THR A 94 7.23 5.57 -2.80
C THR A 94 8.34 6.55 -2.47
N SER A 95 9.38 6.62 -3.30
CA SER A 95 10.11 7.90 -3.46
C SER A 95 9.01 8.92 -3.57
N LYS A 96 8.89 9.82 -2.57
CA LYS A 96 7.78 10.78 -2.32
C LYS A 96 6.75 10.69 -3.45
N PRO A 97 5.48 10.26 -3.21
CA PRO A 97 4.51 10.08 -4.30
C PRO A 97 4.75 11.23 -5.23
N ILE A 98 5.17 10.95 -6.48
CA ILE A 98 5.54 12.00 -7.41
C ILE A 98 4.40 12.96 -7.25
N LYS A 99 4.66 14.12 -6.63
CA LYS A 99 3.73 15.21 -6.68
C LYS A 99 3.87 15.61 -8.12
N HIS A 100 3.25 14.84 -9.01
CA HIS A 100 2.57 15.43 -10.10
C HIS A 100 1.76 16.47 -9.37
N VAL A 101 2.11 17.73 -9.60
CA VAL A 101 1.31 18.85 -9.18
C VAL A 101 0.03 18.67 -9.98
N HIS A 102 -0.81 17.75 -9.52
CA HIS A 102 -2.11 17.47 -10.06
C HIS A 102 -2.91 18.65 -9.55
N THR A 103 -3.02 19.65 -10.41
CA THR A 103 -3.93 20.76 -10.19
C THR A 103 -5.34 20.18 -10.01
N LEU A 104 -6.22 20.90 -9.32
CA LEU A 104 -7.64 20.51 -9.19
C LEU A 104 -8.25 20.14 -10.55
N ARG A 105 -7.85 20.85 -11.61
CA ARG A 105 -8.23 20.57 -13.01
C ARG A 105 -7.89 19.14 -13.43
N HIS A 106 -6.72 18.61 -13.05
CA HIS A 106 -6.33 17.24 -13.34
C HIS A 106 -7.29 16.23 -12.69
N PHE A 107 -7.69 16.45 -11.44
CA PHE A 107 -8.64 15.56 -10.76
C PHE A 107 -10.02 15.56 -11.42
N TYR A 108 -10.49 16.75 -11.85
CA TYR A 108 -11.74 16.86 -12.62
C TYR A 108 -11.64 16.07 -13.93
N THR A 109 -10.54 16.23 -14.69
CA THR A 109 -10.30 15.45 -15.91
C THR A 109 -10.24 13.95 -15.63
N LEU A 110 -9.64 13.52 -14.52
CA LEU A 110 -9.49 12.11 -14.20
C LEU A 110 -10.83 11.42 -13.91
N LEU A 111 -11.80 12.17 -13.37
CA LEU A 111 -13.18 11.70 -13.17
C LEU A 111 -14.10 11.94 -14.38
N ASN A 112 -13.56 12.42 -15.51
CA ASN A 112 -14.36 12.92 -16.64
C ASN A 112 -15.42 13.94 -16.19
N ALA A 113 -15.06 14.76 -15.22
CA ALA A 113 -15.91 15.75 -14.58
C ALA A 113 -15.50 17.18 -14.94
N HIS A 114 -16.45 18.10 -14.85
CA HIS A 114 -16.22 19.54 -14.95
C HIS A 114 -16.26 20.17 -13.55
N HIS A 115 -15.49 21.24 -13.36
CA HIS A 115 -15.36 21.88 -12.05
C HIS A 115 -16.67 22.53 -11.54
N GLU A 116 -17.53 22.95 -12.46
CA GLU A 116 -18.86 23.51 -12.18
C GLU A 116 -19.91 22.45 -11.81
N GLU A 117 -19.63 21.16 -12.04
CA GLU A 117 -20.59 20.11 -11.71
C GLU A 117 -20.81 19.99 -10.19
N THR A 118 -22.03 19.62 -9.82
CA THR A 118 -22.36 19.36 -8.41
C THR A 118 -21.68 18.10 -7.92
N LEU A 119 -21.41 18.03 -6.61
CA LEU A 119 -20.78 16.86 -6.00
C LEU A 119 -21.58 15.57 -6.25
N HIS A 120 -22.90 15.66 -6.38
CA HIS A 120 -23.76 14.52 -6.71
C HIS A 120 -23.46 13.94 -8.10
N VAL A 121 -23.33 14.80 -9.12
CA VAL A 121 -23.00 14.39 -10.49
C VAL A 121 -21.59 13.79 -10.54
N ILE A 122 -20.63 14.43 -9.87
CA ILE A 122 -19.25 13.95 -9.78
C ILE A 122 -19.19 12.58 -9.09
N ARG A 123 -19.96 12.38 -8.02
CA ARG A 123 -20.07 11.08 -7.34
C ARG A 123 -20.61 10.00 -8.27
N LYS A 124 -21.60 10.30 -9.12
CA LYS A 124 -22.14 9.34 -10.10
C LYS A 124 -21.07 8.90 -11.11
N LYS A 125 -20.26 9.83 -11.62
CA LYS A 125 -19.13 9.55 -12.51
C LYS A 125 -18.04 8.73 -11.83
N TYR A 126 -17.70 9.08 -10.60
CA TYR A 126 -16.78 8.30 -9.76
C TYR A 126 -17.24 6.85 -9.59
N LEU A 127 -18.51 6.62 -9.22
CA LEU A 127 -19.04 5.26 -9.03
C LEU A 127 -19.00 4.43 -10.32
N HIS A 128 -19.25 5.06 -11.46
CA HIS A 128 -19.12 4.40 -12.76
C HIS A 128 -17.68 3.95 -13.03
N LEU A 129 -16.70 4.84 -12.79
CA LEU A 129 -15.28 4.54 -12.94
C LEU A 129 -14.80 3.47 -11.95
N ILE A 130 -15.26 3.50 -10.69
CA ILE A 130 -14.95 2.45 -9.71
C ILE A 130 -15.47 1.09 -10.15
N LYS A 131 -16.68 1.03 -10.71
CA LYS A 131 -17.24 -0.21 -11.26
C LYS A 131 -16.41 -0.70 -12.43
N GLN A 132 -15.96 0.18 -13.32
CA GLN A 132 -15.13 -0.20 -14.47
C GLN A 132 -13.74 -0.71 -14.05
N TYR A 133 -13.10 -0.01 -13.11
CA TYR A 133 -11.72 -0.26 -12.70
C TYR A 133 -11.57 -1.12 -11.44
N HIS A 134 -12.65 -1.76 -10.97
CA HIS A 134 -12.62 -2.55 -9.74
C HIS A 134 -11.61 -3.70 -9.83
N PRO A 135 -10.75 -3.90 -8.80
CA PRO A 135 -9.73 -4.94 -8.83
C PRO A 135 -10.29 -6.37 -8.95
N ASP A 136 -11.55 -6.59 -8.59
CA ASP A 136 -12.21 -7.90 -8.73
C ASP A 136 -12.41 -8.31 -10.19
N HIS A 137 -12.39 -7.37 -11.14
CA HIS A 137 -12.51 -7.70 -12.57
C HIS A 137 -11.22 -8.28 -13.17
N LEU A 138 -10.11 -8.28 -12.42
CA LEU A 138 -8.77 -8.61 -12.92
C LEU A 138 -8.37 -10.09 -12.80
N GLN A 139 -9.32 -11.01 -12.64
CA GLN A 139 -9.02 -12.41 -12.32
C GLN A 139 -8.18 -13.15 -13.39
N ASN A 140 -8.24 -12.74 -14.66
CA ASN A 140 -7.55 -13.41 -15.78
C ASN A 140 -6.59 -12.51 -16.60
N GLU A 141 -6.18 -11.33 -16.09
CA GLU A 141 -5.33 -10.40 -16.84
C GLU A 141 -3.82 -10.51 -16.52
N ASN A 142 -2.99 -10.21 -17.53
CA ASN A 142 -1.53 -10.13 -17.40
C ASN A 142 -1.08 -9.15 -16.31
N GLU A 143 0.02 -9.45 -15.62
CA GLU A 143 0.51 -8.68 -14.46
C GLU A 143 0.69 -7.17 -14.72
N THR A 144 1.17 -6.80 -15.92
CA THR A 144 1.32 -5.40 -16.34
C THR A 144 -0.03 -4.69 -16.48
N MET A 145 -1.06 -5.37 -16.99
CA MET A 145 -2.41 -4.82 -17.12
C MET A 145 -3.06 -4.66 -15.75
N ARG A 146 -2.91 -5.67 -14.89
CA ARG A 146 -3.34 -5.58 -13.49
C ARG A 146 -2.72 -4.39 -12.76
N LYS A 147 -1.43 -4.14 -12.97
CA LYS A 147 -0.74 -2.99 -12.37
C LYS A 147 -1.34 -1.66 -12.84
N ARG A 148 -1.53 -1.47 -14.15
CA ARG A 148 -2.13 -0.24 -14.70
C ARG A 148 -3.57 -0.04 -14.23
N HIS A 149 -4.36 -1.11 -14.16
CA HIS A 149 -5.76 -1.05 -13.73
C HIS A 149 -5.88 -0.67 -12.25
N LEU A 150 -5.00 -1.25 -11.42
CA LEU A 150 -4.86 -0.87 -10.01
C LEU A 150 -4.40 0.59 -9.85
N GLU A 151 -3.38 1.02 -10.58
CA GLU A 151 -2.93 2.42 -10.59
C GLU A 151 -4.08 3.36 -10.95
N ARG A 152 -4.85 3.01 -11.99
CA ARG A 152 -6.00 3.81 -12.43
C ARG A 152 -7.09 3.88 -11.37
N PHE A 153 -7.41 2.75 -10.73
CA PHE A 153 -8.37 2.68 -9.64
C PHE A 153 -7.99 3.62 -8.48
N TYR A 154 -6.72 3.61 -8.06
CA TYR A 154 -6.25 4.48 -6.98
C TYR A 154 -6.30 5.95 -7.36
N GLN A 155 -5.90 6.29 -8.59
CA GLN A 155 -6.01 7.67 -9.10
C GLN A 155 -7.46 8.18 -9.05
N ILE A 156 -8.44 7.33 -9.43
CA ILE A 156 -9.87 7.66 -9.39
C ILE A 156 -10.33 7.95 -7.95
N GLN A 157 -9.89 7.12 -6.99
CA GLN A 157 -10.19 7.34 -5.57
C GLN A 157 -9.60 8.65 -5.05
N GLU A 158 -8.32 8.92 -5.35
CA GLU A 158 -7.63 10.14 -4.94
C GLU A 158 -8.26 11.41 -5.53
N ALA A 159 -8.65 11.37 -6.80
CA ALA A 159 -9.32 12.49 -7.45
C ALA A 159 -10.66 12.83 -6.77
N TYR A 160 -11.47 11.82 -6.45
CA TYR A 160 -12.75 12.03 -5.80
C TYR A 160 -12.61 12.53 -4.36
N THR A 161 -11.68 11.99 -3.56
CA THR A 161 -11.45 12.46 -2.19
C THR A 161 -10.99 13.91 -2.18
N THR A 162 -10.13 14.30 -3.14
CA THR A 162 -9.62 15.67 -3.25
C THR A 162 -10.70 16.66 -3.68
N ILE A 163 -11.48 16.34 -4.72
CA ILE A 163 -12.59 17.19 -5.17
C ILE A 163 -13.66 17.31 -4.09
N ARG A 164 -13.98 16.21 -3.40
CA ARG A 164 -14.93 16.24 -2.28
C ARG A 164 -14.44 17.17 -1.19
N ALA A 165 -13.18 17.04 -0.78
CA ALA A 165 -12.59 17.90 0.26
C ALA A 165 -12.64 19.38 -0.14
N GLU A 166 -12.38 19.70 -1.42
CA GLU A 166 -12.48 21.06 -1.97
C GLU A 166 -13.92 21.59 -1.92
N LYS A 167 -14.89 20.86 -2.46
CA LYS A 167 -16.31 21.30 -2.47
C LYS A 167 -16.98 21.31 -1.09
N THR A 168 -16.44 20.58 -0.12
CA THR A 168 -16.95 20.60 1.27
C THR A 168 -16.19 21.57 2.18
N LYS A 169 -15.13 22.22 1.69
CA LYS A 169 -14.38 23.16 2.49
C LYS A 169 -15.26 24.41 2.70
N PRO A 170 -15.56 24.81 3.95
CA PRO A 170 -16.22 26.08 4.18
C PRO A 170 -15.30 27.18 3.63
N LEU A 171 -15.88 28.10 2.85
CA LEU A 171 -15.24 29.36 2.50
C LEU A 171 -14.91 30.07 3.82
N VAL A 172 -13.64 29.98 4.24
CA VAL A 172 -13.11 30.90 5.24
C VAL A 172 -12.97 32.21 4.49
N ALA A 173 -13.97 33.08 4.67
CA ALA A 173 -14.00 34.46 4.20
C ALA A 173 -12.92 35.28 4.94
#